data_AF-A0A9D8AA92-F1
#
_entry.id   AF-A0A9D8AA92-F1
#
_cell.length_a   1.000
_cell.length_b   1.000
_cell.length_c   1.000
_cell.angle_alpha   90.00
_cell.angle_beta   90.00
_cell.angle_gamma   90.00
#
_symmetry.space_group_name_H-M   'P 1'
#
loop_
_entity.id
_entity.type
_entity.pdbx_description
1 polymer ?
#
loop_
_entity_poly.entity_id
_entity_poly.type
_entity_poly.pdbx_seq_one_letter_code
_entity_poly.pdbx_strand_id
1 'polypeptide(L)'
;MAFKAAAVRMAEEIENNPDENKQNQLLKSVNINTSNKANMMTIPGIGPVTAERIILHREDHGLFNSVEDLLNVKGIGPKTLEKIKTYIKVED
;
A
#
# COMPACT_ATOMS: atom_id res chain seq x y z
N MET A 1 -9.62 -42.65 42.10
CA MET A 1 -8.68 -42.25 41.02
C MET A 1 -9.43 -42.38 39.70
N ALA A 2 -9.80 -41.25 39.10
CA ALA A 2 -10.59 -41.21 37.88
C ALA A 2 -9.72 -41.53 36.66
N PHE A 3 -10.16 -42.50 35.85
CA PHE A 3 -9.60 -42.82 34.55
C PHE A 3 -9.71 -41.59 33.64
N LYS A 4 -8.58 -40.94 33.38
CA LYS A 4 -8.48 -39.78 32.48
C LYS A 4 -8.46 -40.29 31.03
N ALA A 5 -9.64 -40.63 30.52
CA ALA A 5 -9.90 -40.81 29.10
C ALA A 5 -10.66 -39.57 28.61
N ALA A 6 -9.95 -38.64 27.97
CA ALA A 6 -10.56 -37.63 27.12
C ALA A 6 -9.79 -37.64 25.81
N ALA A 7 -10.50 -38.06 24.77
CA ALA A 7 -10.00 -38.40 23.47
C ALA A 7 -9.22 -37.26 22.82
N VAL A 8 -8.09 -37.64 22.25
CA VAL A 8 -7.50 -36.99 21.09
C VAL A 8 -8.55 -36.93 19.97
N ARG A 9 -8.74 -35.74 19.37
CA ARG A 9 -9.43 -35.38 18.09
C ARG A 9 -10.53 -34.34 18.27
N MET A 10 -10.14 -33.07 18.27
CA MET A 10 -10.91 -32.02 17.57
C MET A 10 -10.00 -31.54 16.44
N ALA A 11 -10.21 -32.18 15.29
CA ALA A 11 -9.73 -31.74 14.01
C ALA A 11 -10.60 -30.58 13.52
N GLU A 12 -9.97 -29.71 12.73
CA GLU A 12 -10.60 -28.93 11.65
C GLU A 12 -11.64 -27.88 12.04
N GLU A 13 -11.14 -26.65 12.17
CA GLU A 13 -11.78 -25.52 11.50
C GLU A 13 -10.69 -24.74 10.74
N ILE A 14 -10.31 -25.32 9.61
CA ILE A 14 -9.60 -24.64 8.52
C ILE A 14 -10.72 -24.01 7.66
N GLU A 15 -11.01 -22.72 7.81
CA GLU A 15 -11.42 -21.90 6.67
C GLU A 15 -11.33 -20.39 6.96
N ASN A 16 -10.91 -19.66 5.91
CA ASN A 16 -10.89 -18.21 5.71
C ASN A 16 -9.51 -17.54 5.80
N ASN A 17 -8.68 -17.88 4.82
CA ASN A 17 -7.54 -17.09 4.38
C ASN A 17 -7.99 -16.17 3.20
N PRO A 18 -7.70 -14.86 3.25
CA PRO A 18 -7.33 -14.17 2.02
C PRO A 18 -6.12 -13.24 2.20
N ASP A 19 -5.16 -13.58 3.06
CA ASP A 19 -3.87 -12.85 3.14
C ASP A 19 -2.78 -13.54 2.28
N GLU A 20 -3.18 -14.26 1.23
CA GLU A 20 -2.29 -14.75 0.15
C GLU A 20 -1.79 -13.64 -0.79
N ASN A 21 -1.52 -12.43 -0.30
CA ASN A 21 -0.79 -11.42 -1.08
C ASN A 21 0.44 -10.86 -0.37
N LYS A 22 1.08 -11.68 0.48
CA LYS A 22 2.44 -11.39 0.97
C LYS A 22 3.56 -11.89 0.05
N GLN A 23 3.23 -12.51 -1.09
CA GLN A 23 4.22 -13.12 -2.00
C GLN A 23 4.68 -12.24 -3.17
N ASN A 24 4.49 -10.92 -3.13
CA ASN A 24 5.12 -9.99 -4.09
C ASN A 24 5.83 -8.79 -3.43
N GLN A 25 6.49 -9.01 -2.29
CA GLN A 25 7.36 -8.02 -1.64
C GLN A 25 8.73 -7.84 -2.35
N LEU A 26 8.84 -8.12 -3.65
CA LEU A 26 10.10 -8.07 -4.39
C LEU A 26 10.32 -6.80 -5.20
N LEU A 27 9.50 -5.76 -5.03
CA LEU A 27 9.76 -4.44 -5.60
C LEU A 27 9.49 -3.38 -4.53
N LYS A 28 10.49 -2.54 -4.21
CA LYS A 28 10.38 -1.41 -3.29
C LYS A 28 9.41 -0.36 -3.85
N SER A 29 8.11 -0.62 -3.81
CA SER A 29 7.07 0.34 -4.15
C SER A 29 6.69 1.14 -2.91
N VAL A 30 6.72 2.46 -3.05
CA VAL A 30 6.45 3.45 -2.01
C VAL A 30 4.93 3.63 -1.90
N ASN A 31 4.36 3.35 -0.72
CA ASN A 31 2.92 3.53 -0.51
C ASN A 31 2.61 5.03 -0.39
N ILE A 32 1.83 5.59 -1.31
CA ILE A 32 1.59 7.04 -1.34
C ILE A 32 0.66 7.53 -0.21
N ASN A 33 -0.23 6.67 0.29
CA ASN A 33 -1.12 7.00 1.40
C ASN A 33 -0.36 7.13 2.73
N THR A 34 0.61 6.25 2.97
CA THR A 34 1.32 6.15 4.26
C THR A 34 2.74 6.71 4.24
N SER A 35 3.31 6.97 3.07
CA SER A 35 4.69 7.48 2.97
C SER A 35 4.83 8.91 3.45
N ASN A 36 6.06 9.23 3.86
CA ASN A 36 6.47 10.59 4.19
C ASN A 36 7.00 11.31 2.93
N LYS A 37 7.16 12.63 3.04
CA LYS A 37 7.68 13.49 1.96
C LYS A 37 9.04 13.01 1.44
N ALA A 38 9.94 12.59 2.34
CA ALA A 38 11.28 12.14 1.99
C ALA A 38 11.27 10.86 1.13
N ASN A 39 10.43 9.88 1.48
CA ASN A 39 10.26 8.63 0.74
C ASN A 39 9.66 8.90 -0.64
N MET A 40 8.68 9.79 -0.73
CA MET A 40 8.12 10.19 -2.03
C MET A 40 9.16 10.87 -2.91
N MET A 41 10.07 11.67 -2.33
CA MET A 41 11.17 12.31 -3.06
C MET A 41 12.24 11.32 -3.56
N THR A 42 12.27 10.08 -3.06
CA THR A 42 13.16 9.04 -3.62
C THR A 42 12.73 8.59 -5.02
N ILE A 43 11.50 8.93 -5.41
CA ILE A 43 10.89 8.48 -6.65
C ILE A 43 11.31 9.42 -7.80
N PRO A 44 11.83 8.86 -8.91
CA PRO A 44 12.30 9.68 -10.02
C PRO A 44 11.16 10.49 -10.63
N GLY A 45 11.29 11.82 -10.59
CA GLY A 45 10.27 12.75 -11.09
C GLY A 45 9.31 13.30 -10.02
N ILE A 46 9.42 12.83 -8.77
CA ILE A 46 8.75 13.47 -7.63
C ILE A 46 9.75 14.38 -6.92
N GLY A 47 9.53 15.68 -7.04
CA GLY A 47 10.27 16.70 -6.28
C GLY A 47 9.63 17.01 -4.92
N PRO A 48 10.29 17.86 -4.10
CA PRO A 48 9.76 18.27 -2.80
C PRO A 48 8.38 18.93 -2.90
N VAL A 49 8.16 19.73 -3.94
CA VAL A 49 6.87 20.40 -4.18
C VAL A 49 5.77 19.39 -4.53
N THR A 50 6.07 18.39 -5.34
CA THR A 50 5.10 17.35 -5.72
C THR A 50 4.76 16.47 -4.53
N ALA A 51 5.76 16.02 -3.78
CA ALA A 51 5.56 15.21 -2.57
C ALA A 51 4.68 15.93 -1.53
N GLU A 52 4.89 17.23 -1.35
CA GLU A 52 4.05 18.04 -0.46
C GLU A 52 2.61 18.17 -0.95
N ARG A 53 2.41 18.34 -2.26
CA ARG A 53 1.06 18.36 -2.84
C ARG A 53 0.32 17.03 -2.71
N ILE A 54 1.04 15.91 -2.78
CA ILE A 54 0.44 14.59 -2.54
C ILE A 54 -0.08 14.51 -1.10
N ILE A 55 0.71 14.98 -0.13
CA ILE A 55 0.32 15.01 1.29
C ILE A 55 -0.89 15.95 1.49
N LEU A 56 -0.85 17.16 0.93
CA LEU A 56 -1.97 18.10 1.00
C LEU A 56 -3.23 17.53 0.35
N HIS A 57 -3.08 16.85 -0.78
CA HIS A 57 -4.22 16.25 -1.48
C HIS A 57 -4.87 15.15 -0.63
N ARG A 58 -4.09 14.28 0.03
CA ARG A 58 -4.67 13.28 0.92
C ARG A 58 -5.32 13.85 2.17
N GLU A 59 -4.86 15.01 2.64
CA GLU A 59 -5.45 15.73 3.77
C GLU A 59 -6.76 16.42 3.41
N ASP A 60 -6.86 16.97 2.18
CA ASP A 60 -8.01 17.75 1.73
C ASP A 60 -9.09 16.91 1.03
N HIS A 61 -8.68 15.89 0.26
CA HIS A 61 -9.56 15.05 -0.55
C HIS A 61 -9.70 13.62 0.00
N GLY A 62 -8.88 13.23 0.97
CA GLY A 62 -8.81 11.87 1.50
C GLY A 62 -7.78 10.98 0.78
N LEU A 63 -7.64 9.73 1.23
CA LEU A 63 -6.63 8.80 0.72
C LEU A 63 -6.82 8.48 -0.77
N PHE A 64 -5.71 8.16 -1.45
CA PHE A 64 -5.72 7.74 -2.84
C PHE A 64 -6.19 6.28 -2.93
N ASN A 65 -7.20 6.01 -3.75
CA ASN A 65 -7.73 4.66 -3.96
C ASN A 65 -6.99 3.94 -5.09
N SER A 66 -6.42 4.71 -6.01
CA SER A 66 -5.73 4.19 -7.20
C SER A 66 -4.50 5.04 -7.52
N VAL A 67 -3.54 4.45 -8.22
CA VAL A 67 -2.36 5.22 -8.68
C VAL A 67 -2.75 6.30 -9.69
N GLU A 68 -3.84 6.13 -10.45
CA GLU A 68 -4.37 7.16 -11.35
C GLU A 68 -4.85 8.41 -10.61
N ASP A 69 -5.28 8.30 -9.36
CA ASP A 69 -5.75 9.45 -8.56
C ASP A 69 -4.64 10.49 -8.36
N LEU A 70 -3.37 10.09 -8.49
CA LEU A 70 -2.24 11.01 -8.46
C LEU A 70 -2.24 12.00 -9.63
N LEU A 71 -2.96 11.75 -10.73
CA LEU A 71 -3.14 12.72 -11.80
C LEU A 71 -3.93 13.96 -11.36
N ASN A 72 -4.70 13.85 -10.27
CA ASN A 72 -5.39 14.99 -9.68
C ASN A 72 -4.42 15.90 -8.90
N VAL A 73 -3.21 15.41 -8.60
CA VAL A 73 -2.19 16.19 -7.90
C VAL A 73 -1.43 17.08 -8.89
N LYS A 74 -1.49 18.39 -8.65
CA LYS A 74 -0.83 19.40 -9.50
C LYS A 74 0.68 19.14 -9.60
N GLY A 75 1.16 18.87 -10.82
CA GLY A 75 2.58 18.56 -11.10
C GLY A 75 2.86 17.09 -11.36
N ILE A 76 1.89 16.21 -11.17
CA ILE A 76 1.92 14.83 -11.68
C ILE A 76 1.11 14.80 -12.96
N GLY A 77 1.80 14.74 -14.10
CA GLY A 77 1.18 14.49 -15.39
C GLY A 77 1.18 13.00 -15.73
N PRO A 78 0.47 12.59 -16.79
CA PRO A 78 0.44 11.19 -17.26
C PRO A 78 1.85 10.64 -17.54
N LYS A 79 2.72 11.45 -18.15
CA LYS A 79 4.12 11.08 -18.40
C LYS A 79 4.93 10.84 -17.12
N THR A 80 4.63 11.58 -16.06
CA THR A 80 5.28 11.39 -14.75
C THR A 80 4.71 10.13 -14.11
N LEU A 81 3.38 10.00 -14.09
CA LEU A 81 2.70 8.84 -13.53
C LEU A 81 3.21 7.54 -14.13
N GLU A 82 3.29 7.43 -15.45
CA GLU A 82 3.80 6.22 -16.12
C GLU A 82 5.22 5.84 -15.68
N LYS A 83 6.09 6.84 -15.46
CA LYS A 83 7.46 6.60 -14.97
C LYS A 83 7.48 6.15 -13.52
N ILE A 84 6.59 6.71 -12.70
CA ILE A 84 6.58 6.45 -11.26
C ILE A 84 5.72 5.24 -10.88
N LYS A 85 4.75 4.80 -11.71
CA LYS A 85 3.75 3.78 -11.38
C LYS A 85 4.38 2.46 -10.91
N THR A 86 5.56 2.12 -11.41
CA THR A 86 6.33 0.93 -10.99
C THR A 86 6.94 1.07 -9.60
N TYR A 87 7.15 2.30 -9.13
CA TYR A 87 7.78 2.63 -7.85
C TYR A 87 6.77 3.07 -6.79
N ILE A 88 5.49 3.17 -7.11
CA ILE A 88 4.44 3.58 -6.18
C ILE A 88 3.40 2.50 -6.04
N LYS A 89 2.72 2.52 -4.90
CA LYS A 89 1.50 1.74 -4.67
C LYS A 89 0.52 2.54 -3.83
N VAL A 90 -0.73 2.13 -3.90
CA VAL A 90 -1.79 2.53 -2.98
C VAL A 90 -2.22 1.26 -2.27
N GLU A 91 -2.07 1.23 -0.96
CA GLU A 91 -2.61 0.18 -0.09
C GLU A 91 -3.33 0.88 1.06
N ASP A 92 -4.43 0.27 1.48
CA ASP A 92 -5.30 0.69 2.59
C ASP A 92 -4.66 0.50 3.97
#